data_AF-A0A357L5W2-F1
#
_entry.id   AF-A0A357L5W2-F1
#
_cell.length_a   1.000
_cell.length_b   1.000
_cell.length_c   1.000
_cell.angle_alpha   90.00
_cell.angle_beta   90.00
_cell.angle_gamma   90.00
#
_symmetry.space_group_name_H-M   'P 1'
#
loop_
_entity.id
_entity.type
_entity.pdbx_description
1 polymer ?
#
loop_
_entity_poly.entity_id
_entity_poly.type
_entity_poly.pdbx_seq_one_letter_code
_entity_poly.pdbx_strand_id
1 'polypeptide(L)'
;MNPRVSRSSALASKATGFPIARIAAKLAVGYTLDELENDITGATPAAFEPAIDYVVVKIPRFAFEKFPGSEPALTTAMKSVGEAMAIGRSFPEALQKALRSLETGLSGLDPISVPGLGEGDDANAFRAALAGVTPDRIRVVAEALRRGAPIEQVRAITQYDPWFLDQIAGIIAAEADVAANGVPATAERLRALKAMGFSDRRLAMLAGGGEAQMRAHRLSLGVMPVFKRIDTCAAEFAAKTPYLYSTYEAPFGDAPECEARVSDAKKVIILGGGPNRIGQGIEFDYCCCHAAFALADLGVESIMVNCNPETVSTDFDTSDRLYFEPLTAEDVLEIVRVERSKGTLLGVIVQYGGQTPLKLAATLDAEGVPLLGTSFDAIDLA
;
A
#
# COMPACT_ATOMS: atom_id res chain seq x y z
N MET A 1 9.65 17.06 21.81
CA MET A 1 10.38 17.19 20.53
C MET A 1 11.46 16.13 20.46
N ASN A 2 11.87 15.68 19.26
CA ASN A 2 12.98 14.72 19.07
C ASN A 2 14.05 15.39 18.17
N PRO A 3 15.25 15.72 18.68
CA PRO A 3 16.23 16.53 17.94
C PRO A 3 17.09 15.68 16.98
N ARG A 4 16.43 14.86 16.15
CA ARG A 4 17.07 13.95 15.18
C ARG A 4 16.05 13.47 14.14
N VAL A 5 16.54 12.83 13.08
CA VAL A 5 15.70 11.98 12.22
C VAL A 5 15.03 10.87 13.04
N SER A 6 13.86 10.43 12.59
CA SER A 6 13.00 9.46 13.28
C SER A 6 12.22 8.61 12.28
N ARG A 7 11.53 7.58 12.77
CA ARG A 7 10.56 6.82 11.94
C ARG A 7 9.55 7.75 11.26
N SER A 8 9.14 8.82 11.96
CA SER A 8 8.19 9.80 11.43
C SER A 8 8.82 10.70 10.36
N SER A 9 10.12 11.00 10.42
CA SER A 9 10.78 11.72 9.32
C SER A 9 10.98 10.82 8.10
N ALA A 10 11.25 9.52 8.29
CA ALA A 10 11.31 8.57 7.18
C ALA A 10 9.93 8.47 6.50
N LEU A 11 8.87 8.23 7.27
CA LEU A 11 7.49 8.24 6.80
C LEU A 11 7.14 9.55 6.08
N ALA A 12 7.45 10.70 6.66
CA ALA A 12 7.18 12.00 6.03
C ALA A 12 7.94 12.16 4.72
N SER A 13 9.21 11.72 4.65
CA SER A 13 10.00 11.82 3.42
C SER A 13 9.40 10.98 2.30
N LYS A 14 8.93 9.77 2.61
CA LYS A 14 8.24 8.90 1.65
C LYS A 14 6.86 9.45 1.26
N ALA A 15 6.14 10.04 2.21
CA ALA A 15 4.81 10.60 1.98
C ALA A 15 4.86 11.83 1.06
N THR A 16 5.84 12.71 1.24
CA THR A 16 5.91 13.96 0.49
C THR A 16 6.83 13.91 -0.72
N GLY A 17 7.78 12.98 -0.76
CA GLY A 17 8.90 12.99 -1.70
C GLY A 17 10.08 13.89 -1.26
N PHE A 18 9.97 14.59 -0.12
CA PHE A 18 11.02 15.49 0.36
C PHE A 18 12.06 14.71 1.21
N PRO A 19 13.34 14.62 0.81
CA PRO A 19 14.30 13.75 1.47
C PRO A 19 14.91 14.38 2.73
N ILE A 20 14.18 14.37 3.85
CA ILE A 20 14.51 15.09 5.10
C ILE A 20 15.95 14.80 5.57
N ALA A 21 16.35 13.52 5.59
CA ALA A 21 17.68 13.13 6.08
C ALA A 21 18.82 13.69 5.19
N ARG A 22 18.63 13.68 3.87
CA ARG A 22 19.59 14.21 2.89
C ARG A 22 19.75 15.71 3.04
N ILE A 23 18.63 16.43 3.14
CA ILE A 23 18.62 17.88 3.34
C ILE A 23 19.26 18.23 4.69
N ALA A 24 18.87 17.56 5.77
CA ALA A 24 19.44 17.77 7.09
C ALA A 24 20.97 17.55 7.14
N ALA A 25 21.48 16.56 6.41
CA ALA A 25 22.93 16.32 6.31
C ALA A 25 23.66 17.48 5.61
N LYS A 26 23.09 18.07 4.55
CA LYS A 26 23.66 19.25 3.88
C LYS A 26 23.61 20.49 4.77
N LEU A 27 22.49 20.74 5.47
CA LEU A 27 22.39 21.85 6.43
C LEU A 27 23.44 21.75 7.54
N ALA A 28 23.76 20.53 8.00
CA ALA A 28 24.76 20.31 9.06
C ALA A 28 26.19 20.74 8.67
N VAL A 29 26.48 20.89 7.37
CA VAL A 29 27.78 21.36 6.86
C VAL A 29 27.74 22.81 6.36
N GLY A 30 26.68 23.57 6.72
CA GLY A 30 26.63 25.02 6.55
C GLY A 30 25.73 25.52 5.42
N TYR A 31 25.06 24.64 4.68
CA TYR A 31 24.09 25.07 3.66
C TYR A 31 22.83 25.69 4.30
N THR A 32 22.14 26.53 3.56
CA THR A 32 20.76 26.97 3.84
C THR A 32 19.75 26.30 2.92
N LEU A 33 18.46 26.33 3.25
CA LEU A 33 17.42 25.64 2.46
C LEU A 33 17.26 26.23 1.05
N ASP A 34 17.50 27.53 0.88
CA ASP A 34 17.42 28.25 -0.40
C ASP A 34 18.60 27.96 -1.33
N GLU A 35 19.71 27.42 -0.80
CA GLU A 35 20.88 26.97 -1.58
C GLU A 35 20.73 25.54 -2.12
N LEU A 36 19.72 24.79 -1.66
CA LEU A 36 19.51 23.39 -2.01
C LEU A 36 18.36 23.25 -3.00
N GLU A 37 18.53 22.41 -4.02
CA GLU A 37 17.46 22.10 -4.98
C GLU A 37 16.50 21.02 -4.44
N ASN A 38 15.23 21.08 -4.88
CA ASN A 38 14.24 20.03 -4.66
C ASN A 38 14.46 18.87 -5.65
N ASP A 39 14.90 17.71 -5.13
CA ASP A 39 15.26 16.53 -5.92
C ASP A 39 14.14 16.01 -6.85
N ILE A 40 12.86 16.22 -6.52
CA ILE A 40 11.73 15.65 -7.28
C ILE A 40 11.34 16.53 -8.48
N THR A 41 11.31 17.84 -8.29
CA THR A 41 10.94 18.81 -9.35
C THR A 41 12.17 19.26 -10.15
N GLY A 42 13.33 19.38 -9.49
CA GLY A 42 14.56 19.92 -10.06
C GLY A 42 14.41 21.34 -10.62
N ALA A 43 13.45 22.10 -10.10
CA ALA A 43 13.10 23.45 -10.58
C ALA A 43 12.80 24.44 -9.44
N THR A 44 12.71 23.95 -8.19
CA THR A 44 12.38 24.73 -7.00
C THR A 44 13.45 24.51 -5.92
N PRO A 45 13.68 25.47 -5.00
CA PRO A 45 14.58 25.26 -3.87
C PRO A 45 13.96 24.28 -2.85
N ALA A 46 14.76 23.80 -1.90
CA ALA A 46 14.29 23.00 -0.76
C ALA A 46 13.61 23.86 0.33
N ALA A 47 13.62 25.19 0.18
CA ALA A 47 12.94 26.16 1.05
C ALA A 47 11.44 26.30 0.71
N PHE A 48 10.67 25.23 0.92
CA PHE A 48 9.22 25.22 0.72
C PHE A 48 8.54 24.24 1.67
N GLU A 49 7.22 24.32 1.78
CA GLU A 49 6.41 23.31 2.45
C GLU A 49 5.74 22.42 1.39
N PRO A 50 5.96 21.09 1.42
CA PRO A 50 5.34 20.21 0.45
C PRO A 50 3.81 20.26 0.50
N ALA A 51 3.19 20.31 -0.68
CA ALA A 51 1.77 20.11 -0.86
C ALA A 51 1.55 18.73 -1.50
N ILE A 52 0.59 17.97 -0.97
CA ILE A 52 0.21 16.66 -1.51
C ILE A 52 -1.26 16.70 -1.91
N ASP A 53 -1.58 16.08 -3.04
CA ASP A 53 -2.95 15.95 -3.58
C ASP A 53 -3.53 14.54 -3.37
N TYR A 54 -2.97 13.82 -2.39
CA TYR A 54 -3.34 12.46 -1.99
C TYR A 54 -3.30 12.30 -0.48
N VAL A 55 -3.80 11.16 0.01
CA VAL A 55 -3.78 10.75 1.41
C VAL A 55 -2.79 9.60 1.60
N VAL A 56 -2.00 9.70 2.67
CA VAL A 56 -1.06 8.64 3.07
C VAL A 56 -1.55 8.01 4.37
N VAL A 57 -1.66 6.68 4.40
CA VAL A 57 -2.01 5.91 5.59
C VAL A 57 -0.86 4.98 5.94
N LYS A 58 -0.47 5.00 7.22
CA LYS A 58 0.53 4.08 7.78
C LYS A 58 -0.12 3.19 8.83
N ILE A 59 0.08 1.88 8.74
CA ILE A 59 -0.41 0.91 9.73
C ILE A 59 0.78 0.11 10.30
N PRO A 60 0.94 0.06 11.63
CA PRO A 60 2.00 -0.74 12.26
C PRO A 60 1.77 -2.26 12.10
N ARG A 61 2.86 -3.00 11.89
CA ARG A 61 2.89 -4.46 11.88
C ARG A 61 3.30 -4.97 13.27
N PHE A 62 2.56 -5.93 13.82
CA PHE A 62 2.84 -6.58 15.11
C PHE A 62 3.14 -8.06 14.91
N ALA A 63 3.76 -8.74 15.87
CA ALA A 63 4.03 -10.19 15.79
C ALA A 63 3.74 -10.91 17.12
N PHE A 64 2.61 -10.60 17.76
CA PHE A 64 2.23 -11.15 19.07
C PHE A 64 2.10 -12.68 19.07
N GLU A 65 1.79 -13.28 17.92
CA GLU A 65 1.75 -14.73 17.73
C GLU A 65 3.07 -15.43 18.07
N LYS A 66 4.19 -14.70 18.06
CA LYS A 66 5.52 -15.21 18.46
C LYS A 66 5.81 -15.08 19.95
N PHE A 67 4.91 -14.48 20.73
CA PHE A 67 5.08 -14.18 22.14
C PHE A 67 3.85 -14.62 22.95
N PRO A 68 3.65 -15.95 23.17
CA PRO A 68 2.42 -16.49 23.74
C PRO A 68 2.08 -16.00 25.16
N GLY A 69 3.05 -15.47 25.91
CA GLY A 69 2.81 -14.85 27.23
C GLY A 69 2.54 -13.34 27.20
N SER A 70 2.49 -12.73 26.01
CA SER A 70 2.31 -11.28 25.86
C SER A 70 0.87 -10.93 25.49
N GLU A 71 0.32 -9.93 26.18
CA GLU A 71 -0.97 -9.36 25.82
C GLU A 71 -0.85 -8.37 24.64
N PRO A 72 -1.76 -8.46 23.64
CA PRO A 72 -1.78 -7.57 22.47
C PRO A 72 -2.33 -6.17 22.78
N ALA A 73 -2.29 -5.74 24.05
CA ALA A 73 -2.69 -4.39 24.46
C ALA A 73 -1.65 -3.36 24.00
N LEU A 74 -2.12 -2.34 23.29
CA LEU A 74 -1.34 -1.20 22.84
C LEU A 74 -1.32 -0.12 23.93
N THR A 75 -0.16 0.47 24.13
CA THR A 75 0.09 1.49 25.15
C THR A 75 1.12 2.48 24.63
N THR A 76 1.62 3.37 25.48
CA THR A 76 2.64 4.37 25.16
C THR A 76 4.00 3.73 24.80
N ALA A 77 4.25 2.51 25.26
CA ALA A 77 5.41 1.71 24.85
C ALA A 77 5.13 0.95 23.55
N MET A 78 6.02 1.12 22.56
CA MET A 78 5.91 0.47 21.25
C MET A 78 6.10 -1.05 21.34
N LYS A 79 5.23 -1.78 20.63
CA LYS A 79 5.28 -3.24 20.46
C LYS A 79 5.26 -3.70 18.99
N SER A 80 5.15 -2.76 18.05
CA SER A 80 5.17 -3.05 16.61
C SER A 80 6.59 -3.40 16.14
N VAL A 81 6.69 -4.31 15.18
CA VAL A 81 7.95 -4.82 14.61
C VAL A 81 8.26 -4.26 13.22
N GLY A 82 7.34 -3.49 12.64
CA GLY A 82 7.49 -2.80 11.36
C GLY A 82 6.24 -1.97 11.04
N GLU A 83 6.15 -1.50 9.81
CA GLU A 83 5.03 -0.70 9.31
C GLU A 83 4.84 -0.82 7.81
N ALA A 84 3.58 -0.75 7.38
CA ALA A 84 3.22 -0.59 5.97
C ALA A 84 2.69 0.82 5.76
N MET A 85 3.02 1.41 4.61
CA MET A 85 2.45 2.67 4.14
C MET A 85 1.68 2.43 2.85
N ALA A 86 0.63 3.20 2.61
CA ALA A 86 -0.03 3.23 1.32
C ALA A 86 -0.54 4.63 1.00
N ILE A 87 -0.72 4.88 -0.28
CA ILE A 87 -1.10 6.16 -0.86
C ILE A 87 -2.36 5.97 -1.70
N GLY A 88 -3.33 6.87 -1.57
CA GLY A 88 -4.55 6.91 -2.37
C GLY A 88 -5.10 8.32 -2.48
N ARG A 89 -5.97 8.58 -3.46
CA ARG A 89 -6.63 9.90 -3.67
C ARG A 89 -7.70 10.19 -2.63
N SER A 90 -8.06 9.20 -1.82
CA SER A 90 -9.00 9.32 -0.72
C SER A 90 -8.53 8.50 0.49
N PHE A 91 -9.02 8.84 1.68
CA PHE A 91 -8.74 8.05 2.87
C PHE A 91 -9.22 6.60 2.77
N PRO A 92 -10.44 6.29 2.27
CA PRO A 92 -10.85 4.91 2.05
C PRO A 92 -9.85 4.13 1.18
N GLU A 93 -9.38 4.74 0.09
CA GLU A 93 -8.43 4.11 -0.81
C GLU A 93 -7.11 3.80 -0.12
N ALA A 94 -6.51 4.81 0.52
CA ALA A 94 -5.24 4.67 1.22
C ALA A 94 -5.34 3.67 2.39
N LEU A 95 -6.44 3.68 3.15
CA LEU A 95 -6.68 2.75 4.25
C LEU A 95 -6.76 1.30 3.77
N GLN A 96 -7.58 1.03 2.76
CA GLN A 96 -7.75 -0.35 2.26
C GLN A 96 -6.48 -0.87 1.59
N LYS A 97 -5.71 -0.01 0.91
CA LYS A 97 -4.36 -0.35 0.42
C LYS A 97 -3.42 -0.69 1.58
N ALA A 98 -3.38 0.15 2.62
CA ALA A 98 -2.51 -0.09 3.77
C ALA A 98 -2.86 -1.40 4.51
N LEU A 99 -4.14 -1.74 4.63
CA LEU A 99 -4.59 -2.99 5.26
C LEU A 99 -4.11 -4.22 4.48
N ARG A 100 -4.24 -4.23 3.15
CA ARG A 100 -3.76 -5.35 2.33
C ARG A 100 -2.23 -5.39 2.18
N SER A 101 -1.54 -4.28 2.43
CA SER A 101 -0.07 -4.23 2.53
C SER A 101 0.51 -4.84 3.81
N LEU A 102 -0.30 -5.20 4.82
CA LEU A 102 0.22 -5.63 6.12
C LEU A 102 0.85 -7.03 6.14
N GLU A 103 0.74 -7.79 5.06
CA GLU A 103 1.22 -9.18 5.00
C GLU A 103 0.65 -10.04 6.14
N THR A 104 -0.64 -9.85 6.43
CA THR A 104 -1.43 -10.58 7.42
C THR A 104 -2.58 -11.38 6.78
N GLY A 105 -2.69 -11.34 5.44
CA GLY A 105 -3.75 -12.00 4.69
C GLY A 105 -5.05 -11.19 4.56
N LEU A 106 -5.06 -9.94 5.02
CA LEU A 106 -6.18 -9.03 4.86
C LEU A 106 -6.34 -8.61 3.40
N SER A 107 -7.60 -8.46 2.98
CA SER A 107 -8.02 -7.94 1.68
C SER A 107 -8.63 -6.53 1.77
N GLY A 108 -8.84 -6.04 3.00
CA GLY A 108 -9.35 -4.71 3.33
C GLY A 108 -9.78 -4.69 4.80
N LEU A 109 -10.97 -4.19 5.09
CA LEU A 109 -11.60 -4.32 6.40
C LEU A 109 -12.23 -5.71 6.54
N ASP A 110 -11.44 -6.78 6.54
CA ASP A 110 -11.98 -8.14 6.67
C ASP A 110 -12.73 -8.33 8.00
N PRO A 111 -13.85 -9.08 8.02
CA PRO A 111 -14.56 -9.44 9.24
C PRO A 111 -13.62 -10.04 10.29
N ILE A 112 -13.99 -9.87 11.54
CA ILE A 112 -13.24 -10.41 12.68
C ILE A 112 -14.21 -10.99 13.70
N SER A 113 -13.85 -12.14 14.27
CA SER A 113 -14.61 -12.71 15.38
C SER A 113 -14.42 -11.88 16.63
N VAL A 114 -15.52 -11.49 17.27
CA VAL A 114 -15.50 -10.79 18.55
C VAL A 114 -15.89 -11.78 19.66
N PRO A 115 -15.06 -11.97 20.70
CA PRO A 115 -15.41 -12.84 21.83
C PRO A 115 -16.72 -12.43 22.51
N GLY A 116 -17.57 -13.40 22.86
CA GLY A 116 -18.89 -13.17 23.48
C GLY A 116 -20.01 -12.79 22.51
N LEU A 117 -19.70 -12.68 21.21
CA LEU A 117 -20.69 -12.37 20.18
C LEU A 117 -21.56 -13.59 19.85
N GLY A 118 -22.88 -13.42 19.83
CA GLY A 118 -23.87 -14.49 19.64
C GLY A 118 -24.24 -15.24 20.92
N GLU A 119 -23.68 -14.84 22.08
CA GLU A 119 -23.93 -15.48 23.39
C GLU A 119 -25.06 -14.80 24.19
N GLY A 120 -25.76 -13.83 23.59
CA GLY A 120 -26.96 -13.19 24.16
C GLY A 120 -26.77 -11.74 24.65
N ASP A 121 -25.53 -11.22 24.64
CA ASP A 121 -25.22 -9.82 25.00
C ASP A 121 -24.17 -9.21 24.06
N ASP A 122 -24.51 -9.18 22.77
CA ASP A 122 -23.65 -8.66 21.70
C ASP A 122 -23.23 -7.20 21.94
N ALA A 123 -24.10 -6.41 22.57
CA ALA A 123 -23.81 -5.01 22.88
C ALA A 123 -22.65 -4.87 23.87
N ASN A 124 -22.62 -5.69 24.93
CA ASN A 124 -21.50 -5.68 25.87
C ASN A 124 -20.24 -6.33 25.28
N ALA A 125 -20.38 -7.37 24.44
CA ALA A 125 -19.25 -7.96 23.71
C ALA A 125 -18.52 -6.92 22.86
N PHE A 126 -19.25 -6.15 22.04
CA PHE A 126 -18.65 -5.06 21.26
C PHE A 126 -18.09 -3.94 22.14
N ARG A 127 -18.77 -3.58 23.22
CA ARG A 127 -18.26 -2.55 24.13
C ARG A 127 -16.90 -2.92 24.71
N ALA A 128 -16.74 -4.17 25.16
CA ALA A 128 -15.49 -4.68 25.69
C ALA A 128 -14.40 -4.73 24.60
N ALA A 129 -14.71 -5.26 23.42
CA ALA A 129 -13.76 -5.37 22.32
C ALA A 129 -13.31 -4.00 21.78
N LEU A 130 -14.23 -3.04 21.67
CA LEU A 130 -13.91 -1.66 21.27
C LEU A 130 -13.12 -0.92 22.35
N ALA A 131 -13.34 -1.21 23.63
CA ALA A 131 -12.55 -0.60 24.72
C ALA A 131 -11.10 -1.08 24.71
N GLY A 132 -10.84 -2.31 24.26
CA GLY A 132 -9.50 -2.84 24.05
C GLY A 132 -8.73 -2.06 22.98
N VAL A 133 -7.61 -1.45 23.36
CA VAL A 133 -6.69 -0.83 22.39
C VAL A 133 -5.77 -1.92 21.86
N THR A 134 -6.15 -2.57 20.76
CA THR A 134 -5.43 -3.71 20.16
C THR A 134 -5.07 -3.44 18.69
N PRO A 135 -4.15 -4.21 18.08
CA PRO A 135 -3.84 -4.09 16.65
C PRO A 135 -5.07 -4.17 15.73
N ASP A 136 -6.02 -5.05 16.04
CA ASP A 136 -7.23 -5.28 15.23
C ASP A 136 -8.39 -4.34 15.57
N ARG A 137 -8.21 -3.35 16.46
CA ARG A 137 -9.30 -2.47 16.91
C ARG A 137 -10.05 -1.79 15.77
N ILE A 138 -9.37 -1.44 14.67
CA ILE A 138 -10.01 -0.87 13.47
C ILE A 138 -10.94 -1.86 12.76
N ARG A 139 -10.61 -3.15 12.76
CA ARG A 139 -11.48 -4.22 12.22
C ARG A 139 -12.66 -4.48 13.15
N VAL A 140 -12.45 -4.38 14.48
CA VAL A 140 -13.54 -4.43 15.47
C VAL A 140 -14.52 -3.27 15.28
N VAL A 141 -14.02 -2.05 15.02
CA VAL A 141 -14.85 -0.89 14.65
C VAL A 141 -15.68 -1.21 13.41
N ALA A 142 -15.04 -1.71 12.36
CA ALA A 142 -15.70 -2.06 11.11
C ALA A 142 -16.76 -3.15 11.30
N GLU A 143 -16.49 -4.17 12.13
CA GLU A 143 -17.45 -5.24 12.46
C GLU A 143 -18.62 -4.73 13.31
N ALA A 144 -18.37 -3.83 14.27
CA ALA A 144 -19.44 -3.20 15.04
C ALA A 144 -20.40 -2.42 14.12
N LEU A 145 -19.84 -1.62 13.20
CA LEU A 145 -20.63 -0.87 12.22
C LEU A 145 -21.39 -1.79 11.26
N ARG A 146 -20.79 -2.91 10.80
CA ARG A 146 -21.49 -3.92 9.99
C ARG A 146 -22.72 -4.48 10.67
N ARG A 147 -22.69 -4.58 12.00
CA ARG A 147 -23.80 -5.09 12.81
C ARG A 147 -24.77 -4.00 13.30
N GLY A 148 -24.63 -2.79 12.78
CA GLY A 148 -25.53 -1.68 13.07
C GLY A 148 -25.27 -1.01 14.41
N ALA A 149 -24.07 -1.16 15.00
CA ALA A 149 -23.71 -0.38 16.18
C ALA A 149 -23.77 1.13 15.86
N PRO A 150 -24.41 1.97 16.70
CA PRO A 150 -24.44 3.40 16.49
C PRO A 150 -23.03 4.00 16.45
N ILE A 151 -22.74 4.82 15.43
CA ILE A 151 -21.42 5.44 15.25
C ILE A 151 -21.01 6.29 16.47
N GLU A 152 -21.96 6.97 17.11
CA GLU A 152 -21.72 7.75 18.33
C GLU A 152 -21.30 6.87 19.52
N GLN A 153 -21.80 5.64 19.61
CA GLN A 153 -21.36 4.69 20.64
C GLN A 153 -19.92 4.24 20.36
N VAL A 154 -19.60 3.92 19.10
CA VAL A 154 -18.24 3.57 18.69
C VAL A 154 -17.29 4.70 19.02
N ARG A 155 -17.64 5.94 18.63
CA ARG A 155 -16.87 7.16 18.92
C ARG A 155 -16.64 7.34 20.42
N ALA A 156 -17.69 7.22 21.24
CA ALA A 156 -17.58 7.40 22.68
C ALA A 156 -16.60 6.40 23.33
N ILE A 157 -16.47 5.19 22.78
CA ILE A 157 -15.57 4.17 23.31
C ILE A 157 -14.15 4.30 22.73
N THR A 158 -14.03 4.51 21.42
CA THR A 158 -12.73 4.50 20.73
C THR A 158 -12.01 5.83 20.82
N GLN A 159 -12.76 6.91 20.97
CA GLN A 159 -12.29 8.29 20.85
C GLN A 159 -11.67 8.59 19.46
N TYR A 160 -12.00 7.77 18.45
CA TYR A 160 -11.63 8.08 17.07
C TYR A 160 -12.41 9.30 16.60
N ASP A 161 -11.73 10.14 15.80
CA ASP A 161 -12.36 11.32 15.24
C ASP A 161 -13.58 10.92 14.36
N PRO A 162 -14.72 11.64 14.46
CA PRO A 162 -15.91 11.37 13.66
C PRO A 162 -15.61 11.24 12.17
N TRP A 163 -14.69 12.06 11.64
CA TRP A 163 -14.37 12.04 10.23
C TRP A 163 -13.87 10.67 9.77
N PHE A 164 -12.97 10.03 10.52
CA PHE A 164 -12.48 8.68 10.18
C PHE A 164 -13.57 7.62 10.32
N LEU A 165 -14.42 7.74 11.34
CA LEU A 165 -15.53 6.81 11.55
C LEU A 165 -16.56 6.89 10.42
N ASP A 166 -16.84 8.09 9.91
CA ASP A 166 -17.73 8.30 8.76
C ASP A 166 -17.16 7.67 7.49
N GLN A 167 -15.84 7.80 7.26
CA GLN A 167 -15.18 7.14 6.13
C GLN A 167 -15.26 5.61 6.23
N ILE A 168 -15.03 5.05 7.43
CA ILE A 168 -15.15 3.60 7.66
C ILE A 168 -16.60 3.15 7.47
N ALA A 169 -17.58 3.91 7.97
CA ALA A 169 -19.00 3.63 7.78
C ALA A 169 -19.38 3.64 6.28
N GLY A 170 -18.81 4.57 5.50
CA GLY A 170 -18.97 4.59 4.04
C GLY A 170 -18.45 3.33 3.35
N ILE A 171 -17.28 2.82 3.77
CA ILE A 171 -16.75 1.53 3.29
C ILE A 171 -17.72 0.40 3.64
N ILE A 172 -18.20 0.35 4.88
CA ILE A 172 -19.13 -0.70 5.34
C ILE A 172 -20.47 -0.65 4.60
N ALA A 173 -20.99 0.54 4.30
CA ALA A 173 -22.20 0.69 3.50
C ALA A 173 -22.01 0.14 2.07
N ALA A 174 -20.85 0.40 1.46
CA ALA A 174 -20.50 -0.17 0.16
C ALA A 174 -20.31 -1.70 0.22
N GLU A 175 -19.73 -2.25 1.30
CA GLU A 175 -19.68 -3.70 1.52
C GLU A 175 -21.07 -4.32 1.54
N ALA A 176 -22.01 -3.68 2.26
CA ALA A 176 -23.39 -4.14 2.35
C ALA A 176 -24.11 -4.10 0.99
N ASP A 177 -23.89 -3.06 0.18
CA ASP A 177 -24.44 -2.99 -1.19
C ASP A 177 -23.93 -4.15 -2.06
N VAL A 178 -22.63 -4.41 -2.05
CA VAL A 178 -22.04 -5.51 -2.84
C VAL A 178 -22.50 -6.88 -2.33
N ALA A 179 -22.62 -7.07 -1.02
CA ALA A 179 -23.12 -8.33 -0.47
C ALA A 179 -24.59 -8.59 -0.82
N ALA A 180 -25.41 -7.53 -0.89
CA ALA A 180 -26.84 -7.64 -1.21
C ALA A 180 -27.10 -7.76 -2.72
N ASN A 181 -26.35 -7.02 -3.53
CA ASN A 181 -26.65 -6.82 -4.96
C ASN A 181 -25.60 -7.45 -5.90
N GLY A 182 -24.54 -8.03 -5.35
CA GLY A 182 -23.39 -8.52 -6.11
C GLY A 182 -22.48 -7.41 -6.61
N VAL A 183 -21.45 -7.80 -7.36
CA VAL A 183 -20.50 -6.84 -7.97
C VAL A 183 -21.21 -6.05 -9.08
N PRO A 184 -21.04 -4.71 -9.15
CA PRO A 184 -21.65 -3.92 -10.21
C PRO A 184 -21.25 -4.35 -11.61
N ALA A 185 -22.22 -4.35 -12.53
CA ALA A 185 -22.03 -4.70 -13.94
C ALA A 185 -21.58 -3.52 -14.83
N THR A 186 -21.50 -2.30 -14.28
CA THR A 186 -21.11 -1.10 -15.03
C THR A 186 -19.75 -0.59 -14.60
N ALA A 187 -18.96 -0.11 -15.58
CA ALA A 187 -17.61 0.40 -15.34
C ALA A 187 -17.59 1.56 -14.34
N GLU A 188 -18.58 2.45 -14.39
CA GLU A 188 -18.71 3.60 -13.48
C GLU A 188 -18.85 3.16 -12.02
N ARG A 189 -19.82 2.28 -11.71
CA ARG A 189 -20.07 1.81 -10.34
C ARG A 189 -18.93 0.95 -9.82
N LEU A 190 -18.38 0.07 -10.67
CA LEU A 190 -17.23 -0.73 -10.26
C LEU A 190 -16.01 0.16 -9.99
N ARG A 191 -15.74 1.15 -10.85
CA ARG A 191 -14.67 2.12 -10.63
C ARG A 191 -14.85 2.90 -9.34
N ALA A 192 -16.08 3.29 -8.99
CA ALA A 192 -16.35 3.95 -7.71
C ALA A 192 -15.95 3.08 -6.50
N LEU A 193 -16.26 1.77 -6.53
CA LEU A 193 -15.78 0.84 -5.50
C LEU A 193 -14.26 0.72 -5.49
N LYS A 194 -13.62 0.60 -6.67
CA LYS A 194 -12.17 0.53 -6.76
C LYS A 194 -11.49 1.82 -6.26
N ALA A 195 -12.10 2.98 -6.49
CA ALA A 195 -11.65 4.29 -5.99
C ALA A 195 -11.83 4.46 -4.47
N MET A 196 -12.63 3.60 -3.82
CA MET A 196 -12.66 3.46 -2.37
C MET A 196 -11.57 2.51 -1.85
N GLY A 197 -10.76 1.90 -2.72
CA GLY A 197 -9.66 1.00 -2.38
C GLY A 197 -10.01 -0.48 -2.26
N PHE A 198 -11.24 -0.88 -2.62
CA PHE A 198 -11.64 -2.28 -2.56
C PHE A 198 -10.77 -3.15 -3.47
N SER A 199 -10.14 -4.19 -2.91
CA SER A 199 -9.42 -5.20 -3.70
C SER A 199 -10.39 -6.11 -4.44
N ASP A 200 -9.94 -6.70 -5.54
CA ASP A 200 -10.67 -7.73 -6.29
C ASP A 200 -10.99 -8.91 -5.36
N ARG A 201 -10.06 -9.28 -4.47
CA ARG A 201 -10.29 -10.30 -3.44
C ARG A 201 -11.43 -9.94 -2.50
N ARG A 202 -11.49 -8.69 -2.00
CA ARG A 202 -12.54 -8.27 -1.07
C ARG A 202 -13.91 -8.26 -1.75
N LEU A 203 -13.99 -7.71 -2.96
CA LEU A 203 -15.24 -7.70 -3.75
C LEU A 203 -15.71 -9.13 -4.10
N ALA A 204 -14.78 -10.00 -4.47
CA ALA A 204 -15.08 -11.41 -4.72
C ALA A 204 -15.67 -12.10 -3.48
N MET A 205 -15.04 -11.92 -2.31
CA MET A 205 -15.53 -12.49 -1.05
C MET A 205 -16.93 -11.99 -0.68
N LEU A 206 -17.19 -10.70 -0.85
CA LEU A 206 -18.51 -10.11 -0.56
C LEU A 206 -19.60 -10.66 -1.48
N ALA A 207 -19.27 -10.89 -2.75
CA ALA A 207 -20.20 -11.43 -3.75
C ALA A 207 -20.24 -12.97 -3.81
N GLY A 208 -19.49 -13.67 -2.96
CA GLY A 208 -19.42 -15.14 -2.96
C GLY A 208 -18.72 -15.75 -4.18
N GLY A 209 -17.81 -15.01 -4.83
CA GLY A 209 -17.06 -15.41 -6.02
C GLY A 209 -15.55 -15.58 -5.78
N GLY A 210 -14.81 -15.86 -6.86
CA GLY A 210 -13.34 -15.97 -6.85
C GLY A 210 -12.62 -14.71 -7.30
N GLU A 211 -11.43 -14.45 -6.75
CA GLU A 211 -10.60 -13.28 -7.09
C GLU A 211 -10.27 -13.19 -8.58
N ALA A 212 -9.89 -14.30 -9.22
CA ALA A 212 -9.60 -14.33 -10.65
C ALA A 212 -10.82 -13.97 -11.53
N GLN A 213 -12.02 -14.42 -11.12
CA GLN A 213 -13.27 -14.07 -11.80
C GLN A 213 -13.60 -12.59 -11.63
N MET A 214 -13.40 -12.04 -10.42
CA MET A 214 -13.59 -10.63 -10.14
C MET A 214 -12.63 -9.76 -10.96
N ARG A 215 -11.36 -10.15 -11.05
CA ARG A 215 -10.37 -9.49 -11.91
C ARG A 215 -10.78 -9.54 -13.38
N ALA A 216 -11.18 -10.70 -13.89
CA ALA A 216 -11.64 -10.84 -15.27
C ALA A 216 -12.86 -9.94 -15.58
N HIS A 217 -13.81 -9.85 -14.65
CA HIS A 217 -14.96 -8.94 -14.75
C HIS A 217 -14.53 -7.46 -14.75
N ARG A 218 -13.61 -7.10 -13.86
CA ARG A 218 -13.06 -5.74 -13.81
C ARG A 218 -12.38 -5.34 -15.12
N LEU A 219 -11.57 -6.24 -15.68
CA LEU A 219 -10.87 -6.02 -16.94
C LEU A 219 -11.84 -5.97 -18.15
N SER A 220 -12.89 -6.79 -18.17
CA SER A 220 -13.88 -6.77 -19.26
C SER A 220 -14.65 -5.45 -19.33
N LEU A 221 -14.78 -4.75 -18.20
CA LEU A 221 -15.38 -3.41 -18.10
C LEU A 221 -14.37 -2.27 -18.34
N GLY A 222 -13.10 -2.58 -18.62
CA GLY A 222 -12.06 -1.57 -18.80
C GLY A 222 -11.74 -0.77 -17.53
N VAL A 223 -12.00 -1.34 -16.34
CA VAL A 223 -11.74 -0.69 -15.06
C VAL A 223 -10.33 -1.05 -14.59
N MET A 224 -9.35 -0.22 -14.94
CA MET A 224 -7.95 -0.38 -14.56
C MET A 224 -7.50 0.83 -13.73
N PRO A 225 -6.52 0.66 -12.81
CA PRO A 225 -5.93 1.80 -12.14
C PRO A 225 -5.12 2.63 -13.13
N VAL A 226 -4.98 3.91 -12.79
CA VAL A 226 -3.92 4.78 -13.31
C VAL A 226 -2.83 4.91 -12.25
N PHE A 227 -1.65 5.37 -12.67
CA PHE A 227 -0.55 5.64 -11.77
C PHE A 227 -0.27 7.13 -11.74
N LYS A 228 -0.19 7.69 -10.54
CA LYS A 228 0.11 9.11 -10.29
C LYS A 228 1.50 9.25 -9.68
N ARG A 229 2.12 10.40 -9.88
CA ARG A 229 3.45 10.71 -9.34
C ARG A 229 3.35 11.44 -8.01
N ILE A 230 4.37 11.22 -7.18
CA ILE A 230 4.65 12.01 -5.99
C ILE A 230 5.60 13.12 -6.44
N ASP A 231 5.16 14.37 -6.27
CA ASP A 231 5.82 15.53 -6.86
C ASP A 231 6.22 16.62 -5.86
N THR A 232 5.89 16.47 -4.58
CA THR A 232 6.06 17.44 -3.48
C THR A 232 5.20 18.72 -3.58
N CYS A 233 4.44 18.93 -4.65
CA CYS A 233 3.84 20.22 -4.99
C CYS A 233 2.40 20.15 -5.54
N ALA A 234 1.72 19.02 -5.41
CA ALA A 234 0.32 18.85 -5.83
C ALA A 234 0.09 19.28 -7.30
N ALA A 235 0.95 18.80 -8.19
CA ALA A 235 0.98 19.06 -9.62
C ALA A 235 1.24 20.53 -10.05
N GLU A 236 1.65 21.43 -9.13
CA GLU A 236 2.05 22.80 -9.50
C GLU A 236 3.26 22.80 -10.44
N PHE A 237 4.20 21.86 -10.23
CA PHE A 237 5.38 21.67 -11.07
C PHE A 237 5.49 20.23 -11.56
N ALA A 238 6.04 20.04 -12.76
CA ALA A 238 6.22 18.71 -13.31
C ALA A 238 7.29 17.91 -12.53
N ALA A 239 6.90 16.76 -11.97
CA ALA A 239 7.84 15.80 -11.42
C ALA A 239 8.62 15.05 -12.51
N LYS A 240 9.94 15.06 -12.40
CA LYS A 240 10.83 14.26 -13.25
C LYS A 240 10.93 12.83 -12.72
N THR A 241 10.97 12.68 -11.40
CA THR A 241 11.14 11.41 -10.71
C THR A 241 9.90 10.51 -10.86
N PRO A 242 10.06 9.26 -11.33
CA PRO A 242 8.98 8.28 -11.44
C PRO A 242 8.73 7.57 -10.11
N TYR A 243 8.32 8.35 -9.09
CA TYR A 243 7.87 7.85 -7.80
C TYR A 243 6.34 7.75 -7.81
N LEU A 244 5.79 6.54 -7.90
CA LEU A 244 4.44 6.28 -8.38
C LEU A 244 3.56 5.58 -7.33
N TYR A 245 2.25 5.82 -7.39
CA TYR A 245 1.21 5.05 -6.71
C TYR A 245 -0.01 4.85 -7.62
N SER A 246 -0.72 3.74 -7.44
CA SER A 246 -1.95 3.43 -8.16
C SER A 246 -3.16 4.12 -7.54
N THR A 247 -4.11 4.50 -8.39
CA THR A 247 -5.44 4.97 -7.97
C THR A 247 -6.47 4.74 -9.08
N TYR A 248 -7.75 4.72 -8.72
CA TYR A 248 -8.85 4.67 -9.68
C TYR A 248 -9.51 6.05 -9.79
N GLU A 249 -9.14 6.82 -10.80
CA GLU A 249 -9.75 8.11 -11.09
C GLU A 249 -10.91 8.02 -12.07
N ALA A 250 -11.95 8.82 -11.82
CA ALA A 250 -12.95 9.09 -12.83
C ALA A 250 -12.30 9.86 -14.00
N PRO A 251 -12.66 9.55 -15.27
CA PRO A 251 -12.12 10.27 -16.41
C PRO A 251 -12.53 11.75 -16.35
N PHE A 252 -11.56 12.64 -16.51
CA PHE A 252 -11.80 14.05 -16.82
C PHE A 252 -11.58 14.25 -18.33
N GLY A 253 -12.65 14.10 -19.11
CA GLY A 253 -12.58 14.01 -20.57
C GLY A 253 -12.72 12.56 -21.05
N ASP A 254 -11.87 12.14 -21.99
CA ASP A 254 -12.02 10.85 -22.69
C ASP A 254 -11.55 9.64 -21.88
N ALA A 255 -10.51 9.79 -21.06
CA ALA A 255 -9.93 8.71 -20.25
C ALA A 255 -9.28 9.23 -18.96
N PRO A 256 -9.13 8.39 -17.92
CA PRO A 256 -8.35 8.73 -16.73
C PRO A 256 -6.87 8.98 -17.09
N GLU A 257 -6.27 10.02 -16.52
CA GLU A 257 -4.88 10.37 -16.81
C GLU A 257 -3.90 9.46 -16.06
N CYS A 258 -3.00 8.79 -16.78
CA CYS A 258 -1.94 7.96 -16.23
C CYS A 258 -0.56 8.58 -16.43
N GLU A 259 0.14 8.84 -15.33
CA GLU A 259 1.45 9.50 -15.28
C GLU A 259 2.62 8.51 -15.19
N ALA A 260 2.36 7.22 -15.37
CA ALA A 260 3.41 6.20 -15.40
C ALA A 260 4.54 6.59 -16.37
N ARG A 261 4.20 7.12 -17.55
CA ARG A 261 5.16 7.55 -18.60
C ARG A 261 6.25 6.49 -18.80
N VAL A 262 5.80 5.30 -19.18
CA VAL A 262 6.65 4.11 -19.33
C VAL A 262 7.71 4.34 -20.42
N SER A 263 8.95 3.91 -20.18
CA SER A 263 10.05 4.01 -21.15
C SER A 263 10.02 2.88 -22.18
N ASP A 264 10.85 2.97 -23.23
CA ASP A 264 11.10 1.90 -24.20
C ASP A 264 12.27 0.97 -23.81
N ALA A 265 12.79 1.09 -22.59
CA ALA A 265 13.94 0.32 -22.12
C ALA A 265 13.65 -1.19 -22.00
N LYS A 266 14.74 -1.96 -21.90
CA LYS A 266 14.69 -3.30 -21.31
C LYS A 266 14.62 -3.13 -19.80
N LYS A 267 13.68 -3.83 -19.17
CA LYS A 267 13.37 -3.60 -17.76
C LYS A 267 13.14 -4.87 -16.96
N VAL A 268 13.40 -4.79 -15.67
CA VAL A 268 13.19 -5.86 -14.69
C VAL A 268 12.47 -5.30 -13.48
N ILE A 269 11.41 -5.99 -13.06
CA ILE A 269 10.70 -5.67 -11.83
C ILE A 269 11.33 -6.42 -10.66
N ILE A 270 11.57 -5.73 -9.55
CA ILE A 270 12.04 -6.29 -8.29
C ILE A 270 10.90 -6.14 -7.28
N LEU A 271 10.43 -7.27 -6.73
CA LEU A 271 9.42 -7.26 -5.69
C LEU A 271 10.09 -7.25 -4.31
N GLY A 272 9.82 -6.20 -3.53
CA GLY A 272 10.23 -6.09 -2.14
C GLY A 272 9.49 -7.04 -1.20
N GLY A 273 9.70 -6.87 0.10
CA GLY A 273 9.10 -7.73 1.13
C GLY A 273 7.85 -7.17 1.84
N GLY A 274 7.56 -5.89 1.65
CA GLY A 274 6.53 -5.19 2.41
C GLY A 274 7.00 -4.87 3.83
N PRO A 275 6.09 -4.73 4.81
CA PRO A 275 6.44 -4.36 6.17
C PRO A 275 7.36 -5.38 6.83
N ASN A 276 8.42 -4.89 7.48
CA ASN A 276 9.31 -5.73 8.27
C ASN A 276 8.54 -6.47 9.38
N ARG A 277 8.96 -7.72 9.64
CA ARG A 277 8.48 -8.54 10.76
C ARG A 277 9.58 -9.51 11.19
N ILE A 278 9.41 -10.15 12.34
CA ILE A 278 10.39 -11.11 12.84
C ILE A 278 10.59 -12.24 11.81
N GLY A 279 11.82 -12.40 11.31
CA GLY A 279 12.20 -13.37 10.27
C GLY A 279 12.05 -12.88 8.83
N GLN A 280 11.61 -11.63 8.64
CA GLN A 280 11.51 -10.93 7.36
C GLN A 280 11.92 -9.47 7.59
N GLY A 281 13.22 -9.23 7.74
CA GLY A 281 13.78 -7.93 8.09
C GLY A 281 14.48 -7.21 6.94
N ILE A 282 15.36 -6.29 7.31
CA ILE A 282 16.12 -5.42 6.40
C ILE A 282 17.08 -6.20 5.48
N GLU A 283 17.43 -7.43 5.84
CA GLU A 283 18.27 -8.31 5.01
C GLU A 283 17.69 -8.56 3.62
N PHE A 284 16.36 -8.62 3.49
CA PHE A 284 15.68 -8.80 2.21
C PHE A 284 15.63 -7.49 1.41
N ASP A 285 15.46 -6.36 2.11
CA ASP A 285 15.54 -5.03 1.50
C ASP A 285 16.92 -4.77 0.89
N TYR A 286 17.97 -5.16 1.60
CA TYR A 286 19.35 -5.10 1.14
C TYR A 286 19.55 -5.85 -0.19
N CYS A 287 19.05 -7.09 -0.28
CA CYS A 287 19.11 -7.88 -1.52
C CYS A 287 18.37 -7.20 -2.67
N CYS A 288 17.19 -6.62 -2.40
CA CYS A 288 16.42 -5.89 -3.41
C CYS A 288 17.16 -4.65 -3.94
N CYS A 289 17.79 -3.87 -3.05
CA CYS A 289 18.59 -2.71 -3.45
C CYS A 289 19.78 -3.13 -4.31
N HIS A 290 20.50 -4.18 -3.92
CA HIS A 290 21.62 -4.71 -4.69
C HIS A 290 21.21 -5.23 -6.07
N ALA A 291 20.01 -5.78 -6.23
CA ALA A 291 19.48 -6.12 -7.55
C ALA A 291 19.30 -4.87 -8.42
N ALA A 292 18.74 -3.80 -7.88
CA ALA A 292 18.56 -2.55 -8.62
C ALA A 292 19.91 -1.96 -9.06
N PHE A 293 20.91 -1.94 -8.16
CA PHE A 293 22.25 -1.47 -8.48
C PHE A 293 22.93 -2.32 -9.56
N ALA A 294 22.82 -3.65 -9.46
CA ALA A 294 23.39 -4.54 -10.47
C ALA A 294 22.70 -4.41 -11.83
N LEU A 295 21.39 -4.17 -11.86
CA LEU A 295 20.66 -3.90 -13.12
C LEU A 295 21.10 -2.57 -13.75
N ALA A 296 21.34 -1.54 -12.93
CA ALA A 296 21.88 -0.26 -13.40
C ALA A 296 23.26 -0.45 -14.05
N ASP A 297 24.16 -1.25 -13.43
CA ASP A 297 25.47 -1.59 -14.02
C ASP A 297 25.34 -2.33 -15.37
N LEU A 298 24.24 -3.05 -15.58
CA LEU A 298 23.92 -3.76 -16.82
C LEU A 298 23.16 -2.89 -17.84
N GLY A 299 22.84 -1.64 -17.51
CA GLY A 299 22.03 -0.76 -18.35
C GLY A 299 20.59 -1.26 -18.55
N VAL A 300 20.04 -1.96 -17.55
CA VAL A 300 18.66 -2.46 -17.54
C VAL A 300 17.85 -1.61 -16.57
N GLU A 301 16.71 -1.09 -17.02
CA GLU A 301 15.82 -0.28 -16.20
C GLU A 301 15.24 -1.12 -15.04
N SER A 302 15.55 -0.71 -13.82
CA SER A 302 15.10 -1.34 -12.59
C SER A 302 13.78 -0.73 -12.12
N ILE A 303 12.81 -1.59 -11.84
CA ILE A 303 11.49 -1.19 -11.34
C ILE A 303 11.28 -1.80 -9.96
N MET A 304 11.30 -0.98 -8.91
CA MET A 304 11.05 -1.45 -7.55
C MET A 304 9.56 -1.38 -7.21
N VAL A 305 9.03 -2.44 -6.60
CA VAL A 305 7.67 -2.48 -6.04
C VAL A 305 7.77 -2.84 -4.56
N ASN A 306 7.44 -1.92 -3.67
CA ASN A 306 7.46 -2.14 -2.23
C ASN A 306 6.61 -1.10 -1.49
N CYS A 307 6.21 -1.39 -0.25
CA CYS A 307 5.33 -0.51 0.55
C CYS A 307 5.84 -0.24 1.98
N ASN A 308 7.09 -0.60 2.27
CA ASN A 308 7.72 -0.28 3.55
C ASN A 308 8.31 1.13 3.52
N PRO A 309 7.88 2.07 4.39
CA PRO A 309 8.39 3.43 4.39
C PRO A 309 9.78 3.57 5.06
N GLU A 310 10.24 2.56 5.79
CA GLU A 310 11.51 2.61 6.53
C GLU A 310 12.72 2.18 5.69
N THR A 311 12.50 1.67 4.48
CA THR A 311 13.53 0.99 3.68
C THR A 311 14.20 1.87 2.64
N VAL A 312 15.38 1.43 2.20
CA VAL A 312 16.14 2.09 1.13
C VAL A 312 15.55 1.73 -0.22
N SER A 313 14.99 0.52 -0.41
CA SER A 313 14.32 0.16 -1.68
C SER A 313 13.22 1.14 -2.09
N THR A 314 12.57 1.78 -1.12
CA THR A 314 11.51 2.76 -1.38
C THR A 314 12.03 4.20 -1.42
N ASP A 315 13.35 4.42 -1.36
CA ASP A 315 13.94 5.68 -1.79
C ASP A 315 13.93 5.75 -3.32
N PHE A 316 13.43 6.86 -3.87
CA PHE A 316 13.20 7.02 -5.31
C PHE A 316 14.50 7.07 -6.15
N ASP A 317 15.67 7.13 -5.51
CA ASP A 317 16.99 7.10 -6.15
C ASP A 317 17.60 5.69 -6.21
N THR A 318 16.97 4.70 -5.56
CA THR A 318 17.48 3.32 -5.54
C THR A 318 17.20 2.57 -6.85
N SER A 319 16.12 2.92 -7.54
CA SER A 319 15.70 2.27 -8.79
C SER A 319 15.27 3.33 -9.80
N ASP A 320 15.28 2.97 -11.08
CA ASP A 320 14.87 3.89 -12.14
C ASP A 320 13.39 4.27 -12.03
N ARG A 321 12.56 3.36 -11.51
CA ARG A 321 11.11 3.56 -11.32
C ARG A 321 10.66 2.90 -10.03
N LEU A 322 9.95 3.64 -9.18
CA LEU A 322 9.46 3.15 -7.90
C LEU A 322 7.93 3.18 -7.87
N TYR A 323 7.32 2.01 -7.63
CA TYR A 323 5.89 1.89 -7.32
C TYR A 323 5.71 1.62 -5.83
N PHE A 324 5.16 2.60 -5.11
CA PHE A 324 4.84 2.46 -3.68
C PHE A 324 3.50 1.74 -3.49
N GLU A 325 3.48 0.44 -3.78
CA GLU A 325 2.27 -0.35 -3.91
C GLU A 325 2.24 -1.59 -3.00
N PRO A 326 1.05 -2.06 -2.61
CA PRO A 326 0.91 -3.35 -1.93
C PRO A 326 1.49 -4.49 -2.77
N LEU A 327 2.06 -5.49 -2.10
CA LEU A 327 2.63 -6.68 -2.75
C LEU A 327 1.57 -7.78 -2.86
N THR A 328 0.50 -7.48 -3.59
CA THR A 328 -0.56 -8.45 -3.90
C THR A 328 -0.50 -8.86 -5.37
N ALA A 329 -1.12 -10.00 -5.71
CA ALA A 329 -1.23 -10.42 -7.10
C ALA A 329 -1.95 -9.36 -7.96
N GLU A 330 -3.04 -8.78 -7.44
CA GLU A 330 -3.78 -7.72 -8.13
C GLU A 330 -2.89 -6.51 -8.46
N ASP A 331 -2.25 -5.94 -7.45
CA ASP A 331 -1.49 -4.69 -7.59
C ASP A 331 -0.23 -4.92 -8.48
N VAL A 332 0.46 -6.05 -8.32
CA VAL A 332 1.65 -6.40 -9.13
C VAL A 332 1.28 -6.66 -10.60
N LEU A 333 0.17 -7.35 -10.87
CA LEU A 333 -0.26 -7.62 -12.25
C LEU A 333 -0.64 -6.33 -13.00
N GLU A 334 -1.20 -5.33 -12.32
CA GLU A 334 -1.48 -4.03 -12.93
C GLU A 334 -0.19 -3.25 -13.28
N ILE A 335 0.84 -3.34 -12.43
CA ILE A 335 2.16 -2.77 -12.73
C ILE A 335 2.78 -3.51 -13.92
N VAL A 336 2.77 -4.83 -13.94
CA VAL A 336 3.26 -5.64 -15.08
C VAL A 336 2.54 -5.27 -16.37
N ARG A 337 1.22 -5.10 -16.33
CA ARG A 337 0.41 -4.70 -17.48
C ARG A 337 0.84 -3.33 -18.01
N VAL A 338 0.97 -2.34 -17.15
CA VAL A 338 1.39 -0.98 -17.56
C VAL A 338 2.82 -0.98 -18.07
N GLU A 339 3.74 -1.66 -17.40
CA GLU A 339 5.14 -1.71 -17.80
C GLU A 339 5.35 -2.49 -19.11
N ARG A 340 4.47 -3.44 -19.45
CA ARG A 340 4.49 -4.10 -20.78
C ARG A 340 3.99 -3.22 -21.93
N SER A 341 3.36 -2.08 -21.66
CA SER A 341 2.78 -1.23 -22.71
C SER A 341 3.81 -0.59 -23.65
N LYS A 342 5.07 -0.45 -23.19
CA LYS A 342 6.18 0.11 -23.97
C LYS A 342 7.51 -0.48 -23.50
N GLY A 343 8.43 -0.74 -24.42
CA GLY A 343 9.72 -1.38 -24.13
C GLY A 343 9.62 -2.89 -23.97
N THR A 344 10.59 -3.49 -23.29
CA THR A 344 10.66 -4.95 -23.09
C THR A 344 10.80 -5.30 -21.61
N LEU A 345 9.74 -5.84 -21.00
CA LEU A 345 9.84 -6.43 -19.67
C LEU A 345 10.54 -7.79 -19.76
N LEU A 346 11.79 -7.86 -19.31
CA LEU A 346 12.61 -9.09 -19.29
C LEU A 346 12.08 -10.09 -18.27
N GLY A 347 11.60 -9.60 -17.12
CA GLY A 347 10.94 -10.42 -16.12
C GLY A 347 10.89 -9.80 -14.73
N VAL A 348 10.52 -10.63 -13.77
CA VAL A 348 10.27 -10.25 -12.37
C VAL A 348 11.15 -11.08 -11.45
N ILE A 349 11.84 -10.42 -10.53
CA ILE A 349 12.63 -11.04 -9.46
C ILE A 349 11.73 -11.14 -8.23
N VAL A 350 11.51 -12.38 -7.77
CA VAL A 350 10.62 -12.72 -6.64
C VAL A 350 11.36 -13.32 -5.45
N GLN A 351 12.64 -13.63 -5.60
CA GLN A 351 13.44 -14.38 -4.64
C GLN A 351 14.08 -13.52 -3.55
N TYR A 352 14.13 -12.20 -3.75
CA TYR A 352 14.92 -11.30 -2.89
C TYR A 352 14.12 -10.61 -1.79
N GLY A 353 12.81 -10.38 -2.00
CA GLY A 353 11.94 -9.77 -0.99
C GLY A 353 11.43 -10.74 0.09
N GLY A 354 11.97 -11.96 0.15
CA GLY A 354 11.57 -12.97 1.13
C GLY A 354 10.22 -13.62 0.81
N GLN A 355 9.47 -13.98 1.85
CA GLN A 355 8.29 -14.83 1.73
C GLN A 355 7.13 -14.17 0.97
N THR A 356 7.00 -12.85 1.07
CA THR A 356 5.91 -12.08 0.45
C THR A 356 5.87 -12.29 -1.07
N PRO A 357 6.92 -11.94 -1.84
CA PRO A 357 6.93 -12.18 -3.28
C PRO A 357 7.01 -13.66 -3.68
N LEU A 358 7.63 -14.52 -2.87
CA LEU A 358 7.64 -15.97 -3.12
C LEU A 358 6.23 -16.56 -3.19
N LYS A 359 5.29 -16.07 -2.35
CA LYS A 359 3.87 -16.49 -2.41
C LYS A 359 3.16 -16.04 -3.68
N LEU A 360 3.65 -15.00 -4.35
CA LEU A 360 3.07 -14.49 -5.59
C LEU A 360 3.58 -15.25 -6.82
N ALA A 361 4.72 -15.95 -6.71
CA ALA A 361 5.39 -16.62 -7.84
C ALA A 361 4.44 -17.53 -8.63
N ALA A 362 3.67 -18.37 -7.95
CA ALA A 362 2.69 -19.27 -8.59
C ALA A 362 1.64 -18.50 -9.43
N THR A 363 1.12 -17.41 -8.88
CA THR A 363 0.09 -16.60 -9.57
C THR A 363 0.71 -15.84 -10.73
N LEU A 364 1.90 -15.27 -10.57
CA LEU A 364 2.60 -14.55 -11.63
C LEU A 364 2.95 -15.48 -12.81
N ASP A 365 3.44 -16.68 -12.51
CA ASP A 365 3.77 -17.69 -13.53
C ASP A 365 2.51 -18.13 -14.31
N ALA A 366 1.40 -18.41 -13.60
CA ALA A 366 0.12 -18.76 -14.21
C ALA A 366 -0.46 -17.65 -15.12
N GLU A 367 -0.15 -16.38 -14.85
CA GLU A 367 -0.52 -15.22 -15.69
C GLU A 367 0.50 -14.93 -16.81
N GLY A 368 1.48 -15.81 -17.01
CA GLY A 368 2.51 -15.67 -18.04
C GLY A 368 3.48 -14.50 -17.77
N VAL A 369 3.74 -14.18 -16.51
CA VAL A 369 4.76 -13.22 -16.11
C VAL A 369 6.11 -13.93 -16.01
N PRO A 370 7.14 -13.52 -16.79
CA PRO A 370 8.42 -14.21 -16.79
C PRO A 370 9.12 -13.99 -15.44
N LEU A 371 9.32 -15.08 -14.69
CA LEU A 371 10.10 -15.08 -13.47
C LEU A 371 11.58 -15.27 -13.82
N LEU A 372 12.44 -14.37 -13.36
CA LEU A 372 13.88 -14.48 -13.56
C LEU A 372 14.52 -15.29 -12.45
N GLY A 373 15.59 -16.03 -12.75
CA GLY A 373 16.30 -16.84 -11.76
C GLY A 373 15.72 -18.25 -11.58
N THR A 374 15.69 -18.75 -10.36
CA THR A 374 15.11 -20.07 -10.03
C THR A 374 13.64 -20.13 -10.46
N SER A 375 13.27 -21.14 -11.24
CA SER A 375 11.89 -21.33 -11.71
C SER A 375 10.92 -21.55 -10.56
N PHE A 376 9.63 -21.27 -10.79
CA PHE A 376 8.59 -21.53 -9.81
C PHE A 376 8.58 -23.01 -9.37
N ASP A 377 8.64 -23.95 -10.31
CA ASP A 377 8.70 -25.40 -10.00
C ASP A 377 9.85 -25.75 -9.05
N ALA A 378 11.01 -25.10 -9.22
CA ALA A 378 12.16 -25.33 -8.35
C ALA A 378 12.02 -24.65 -6.98
N ILE A 379 11.24 -23.56 -6.88
CA ILE A 379 10.88 -22.92 -5.61
C ILE A 379 9.87 -23.78 -4.86
N ASP A 380 8.86 -24.35 -5.54
CA ASP A 380 7.80 -25.17 -4.92
C ASP A 380 8.31 -26.52 -4.40
N LEU A 381 9.38 -27.04 -4.99
CA LEU A 381 10.05 -28.27 -4.55
C LEU A 381 10.85 -28.14 -3.24
N ALA A 382 11.19 -26.91 -2.81
CA ALA A 382 12.07 -26.62 -1.68
C ALA A 382 11.27 -26.28 -0.42
#